data_AF-A0A8X7WUK6-F1
#
_entry.id   AF-A0A8X7WUK6-F1
#
_cell.length_a   1.000
_cell.length_b   1.000
_cell.length_c   1.000
_cell.angle_alpha   90.00
_cell.angle_beta   90.00
_cell.angle_gamma   90.00
#
_symmetry.space_group_name_H-M   'P 1'
#
loop_
_entity.id
_entity.type
_entity.pdbx_description
1 polymer ?
#
loop_
_entity_poly.entity_id
_entity_poly.type
_entity_poly.pdbx_seq_one_letter_code
_entity_poly.pdbx_strand_id
1 'polypeptide(L)'
;MHMCVKYNITVHVPYSSPDSQSLDSDRYCIVGADLRDPSMLEEKLRKFQLDTQLPTLLVAECVLVYMSPEQSSHLIKWAASTFNTAMFISYEQVNMADRFGQIMIENLQRRHCILAGVEFCRSLESQKDRFLSCGWNKVEALDMMSVYSKLPAEDVERHVASFFSILHDTLQDIQASL
;
A
#
# COMPACT_ATOMS: atom_id res chain seq x y z
N MET A 1 2.34 -8.10 6.56
CA MET A 1 2.12 -7.04 5.55
C MET A 1 0.87 -7.41 4.79
N HIS A 2 -0.20 -6.63 4.90
CA HIS A 2 -1.51 -6.99 4.36
C HIS A 2 -1.84 -6.05 3.19
N MET A 3 -2.09 -6.61 2.01
CA MET A 3 -2.77 -5.91 0.93
C MET A 3 -4.27 -6.14 1.16
N CYS A 4 -5.04 -5.07 1.36
CA CYS A 4 -6.48 -5.17 1.55
C CYS A 4 -7.17 -4.88 0.22
N VAL A 5 -7.87 -5.88 -0.32
CA VAL A 5 -8.80 -5.66 -1.42
C VAL A 5 -10.16 -5.41 -0.78
N LYS A 6 -10.66 -4.17 -0.84
CA LYS A 6 -11.98 -3.84 -0.32
C LYS A 6 -13.01 -4.09 -1.42
N TYR A 7 -13.76 -5.16 -1.26
CA TYR A 7 -14.90 -5.50 -2.10
C TYR A 7 -16.15 -4.76 -1.63
N ASN A 8 -16.96 -4.32 -2.60
CA ASN A 8 -18.34 -3.92 -2.35
C ASN A 8 -19.19 -4.71 -3.33
N ILE A 9 -19.81 -5.83 -2.89
CA ILE A 9 -21.04 -6.43 -3.46
C ILE A 9 -21.48 -7.66 -2.63
N THR A 10 -22.79 -7.76 -2.45
CA THR A 10 -23.55 -8.87 -1.87
C THR A 10 -23.61 -10.07 -2.84
N VAL A 11 -23.14 -11.25 -2.44
CA VAL A 11 -23.45 -12.53 -3.12
C VAL A 11 -23.62 -13.64 -2.08
N HIS A 12 -24.70 -14.42 -2.25
CA HIS A 12 -25.05 -15.61 -1.48
C HIS A 12 -24.16 -16.79 -1.89
N VAL A 13 -23.55 -17.50 -0.94
CA VAL A 13 -22.80 -18.74 -1.24
C VAL A 13 -23.04 -19.83 -0.19
N PRO A 14 -23.32 -21.09 -0.59
CA PRO A 14 -23.40 -22.22 0.32
C PRO A 14 -22.01 -22.81 0.63
N TYR A 15 -21.87 -23.19 1.89
CA TYR A 15 -20.67 -23.59 2.63
C TYR A 15 -19.83 -24.73 2.02
N SER A 16 -18.49 -24.59 1.98
CA SER A 16 -17.56 -25.74 2.06
C SER A 16 -16.14 -25.35 2.54
N SER A 17 -15.62 -26.14 3.49
CA SER A 17 -14.44 -25.99 4.39
C SER A 17 -13.09 -26.50 3.81
N PRO A 18 -11.97 -26.58 4.58
CA PRO A 18 -11.18 -25.53 5.23
C PRO A 18 -9.67 -25.63 4.83
N ASP A 19 -9.10 -24.63 4.14
CA ASP A 19 -7.64 -24.49 4.08
C ASP A 19 -7.16 -23.71 5.32
N SER A 20 -6.20 -24.29 6.07
CA SER A 20 -5.77 -23.86 7.42
C SER A 20 -5.16 -22.45 7.57
N GLN A 21 -5.14 -21.63 6.51
CA GLN A 21 -4.60 -20.27 6.50
C GLN A 21 -5.56 -19.23 5.89
N SER A 22 -6.84 -19.58 5.74
CA SER A 22 -7.86 -18.65 5.24
C SER A 22 -9.03 -18.53 6.20
N LEU A 23 -9.47 -17.29 6.41
CA LEU A 23 -10.75 -16.98 7.06
C LEU A 23 -11.69 -16.48 5.98
N ASP A 24 -12.87 -17.07 5.87
CA ASP A 24 -13.80 -16.77 4.79
C ASP A 24 -15.21 -16.49 5.33
N SER A 25 -15.86 -15.53 4.69
CA SER A 25 -17.24 -15.11 4.95
C SER A 25 -17.78 -14.40 3.71
N ASP A 26 -19.10 -14.30 3.60
CA ASP A 26 -19.79 -13.72 2.45
C ASP A 26 -19.30 -12.32 2.01
N ARG A 27 -18.69 -11.55 2.92
CA ARG A 27 -18.24 -10.17 2.66
C ARG A 27 -16.78 -9.90 3.02
N TYR A 28 -16.06 -10.92 3.48
CA TYR A 28 -14.69 -10.74 3.96
C TYR A 28 -13.94 -12.05 3.94
N CYS A 29 -12.80 -12.04 3.24
CA CYS A 29 -11.87 -13.15 3.22
C CYS A 29 -10.46 -12.68 3.58
N ILE A 30 -9.72 -13.55 4.27
CA ILE A 30 -8.28 -13.42 4.51
C ILE A 30 -7.61 -14.55 3.76
N VAL A 31 -6.66 -14.19 2.90
CA VAL A 31 -5.94 -15.14 2.05
C VAL A 31 -4.45 -15.01 2.31
N GLY A 32 -3.82 -16.09 2.79
CA GLY A 32 -2.37 -16.19 2.85
C GLY A 32 -1.79 -16.40 1.45
N ALA A 33 -1.12 -15.40 0.89
CA ALA A 33 -0.48 -15.47 -0.42
C ALA A 33 0.82 -14.67 -0.45
N ASP A 34 1.77 -15.11 -1.26
CA ASP A 34 2.98 -14.36 -1.57
C ASP A 34 2.70 -13.41 -2.74
N LEU A 35 2.72 -12.11 -2.49
CA LEU A 35 2.42 -11.10 -3.52
C LEU A 35 3.46 -11.04 -4.63
N ARG A 36 4.62 -11.68 -4.45
CA ARG A 36 5.67 -11.80 -5.47
C ARG A 36 5.31 -12.80 -6.57
N ASP A 37 4.26 -13.60 -6.36
CA ASP A 37 3.71 -14.55 -7.32
C ASP A 37 2.23 -14.23 -7.60
N PRO A 38 1.94 -13.28 -8.53
CA PRO A 38 0.58 -12.90 -8.88
C PRO A 38 -0.25 -14.05 -9.47
N SER A 39 0.38 -15.05 -10.09
CA SER A 39 -0.33 -16.23 -10.59
C SER A 39 -0.89 -17.07 -9.45
N MET A 40 -0.10 -17.33 -8.41
CA MET A 40 -0.59 -18.00 -7.19
C MET A 40 -1.64 -17.15 -6.47
N LEU A 41 -1.45 -15.84 -6.40
CA LEU A 41 -2.42 -14.92 -5.80
C LEU A 41 -3.77 -15.01 -6.51
N GLU A 42 -3.77 -14.96 -7.84
CA GLU A 42 -4.98 -15.06 -8.65
C GLU A 42 -5.69 -16.39 -8.45
N GLU A 43 -4.96 -17.51 -8.47
CA GLU A 43 -5.54 -18.84 -8.23
C GLU A 43 -6.27 -18.88 -6.87
N LYS A 44 -5.63 -18.34 -5.82
CA LYS A 44 -6.23 -18.29 -4.49
C LYS A 44 -7.44 -17.37 -4.45
N LEU A 45 -7.36 -16.16 -4.99
CA LEU A 45 -8.47 -15.21 -5.01
C LEU A 45 -9.67 -15.75 -5.80
N ARG A 46 -9.44 -16.48 -6.90
CA ARG A 46 -10.51 -17.13 -7.68
C ARG A 46 -11.23 -18.24 -6.89
N LYS A 47 -10.54 -18.96 -6.00
CA LYS A 47 -11.18 -19.92 -5.08
C LYS A 47 -12.17 -19.23 -4.15
N PHE A 48 -11.87 -17.99 -3.74
CA PHE A 48 -12.77 -17.12 -2.98
C PHE A 48 -13.70 -16.28 -3.87
N GLN A 49 -14.02 -16.78 -5.06
CA GLN A 49 -14.98 -16.20 -6.00
C GLN A 49 -14.72 -14.72 -6.35
N LEU A 50 -13.45 -14.34 -6.52
CA LEU A 50 -13.08 -13.04 -7.09
C LEU A 50 -13.76 -12.83 -8.45
N ASP A 51 -14.71 -11.89 -8.51
CA ASP A 51 -15.32 -11.44 -9.77
C ASP A 51 -14.55 -10.25 -10.33
N THR A 52 -13.87 -10.47 -11.45
CA THR A 52 -13.04 -9.45 -12.11
C THR A 52 -13.85 -8.47 -12.97
N GLN A 53 -15.15 -8.71 -13.15
CA GLN A 53 -16.07 -7.79 -13.84
C GLN A 53 -16.53 -6.64 -12.93
N LEU A 54 -16.38 -6.79 -11.61
CA LEU A 54 -16.79 -5.76 -10.65
C LEU A 54 -15.70 -4.68 -10.48
N PRO A 55 -16.10 -3.41 -10.28
CA PRO A 55 -15.17 -2.36 -9.91
C PRO A 55 -14.41 -2.72 -8.63
N THR A 56 -13.08 -2.79 -8.70
CA THR A 56 -12.24 -3.30 -7.62
C THR A 56 -11.27 -2.25 -7.10
N LEU A 57 -11.23 -2.04 -5.79
CA LEU A 57 -10.24 -1.20 -5.12
C LEU A 57 -9.14 -2.07 -4.49
N LEU A 58 -7.90 -1.88 -4.96
CA LEU A 58 -6.71 -2.49 -4.38
C LEU A 58 -5.98 -1.47 -3.51
N VAL A 59 -5.60 -1.87 -2.29
CA VAL A 59 -4.87 -1.02 -1.36
C VAL A 59 -3.57 -1.68 -0.93
N ALA A 60 -2.45 -1.02 -1.22
CA ALA A 60 -1.11 -1.39 -0.78
C ALA A 60 -0.58 -0.32 0.18
N GLU A 61 -0.68 -0.58 1.48
CA GLU A 61 -0.19 0.33 2.52
C GLU A 61 1.16 -0.15 3.05
N CYS A 62 2.23 0.56 2.70
CA CYS A 62 3.61 0.19 2.97
C CYS A 62 3.91 -1.25 2.56
N VAL A 63 3.60 -1.61 1.30
CA VAL A 63 3.79 -2.97 0.77
C VAL A 63 4.82 -2.99 -0.35
N LEU A 64 4.60 -2.21 -1.41
CA LEU A 64 5.33 -2.39 -2.67
C LEU A 64 6.85 -2.12 -2.55
N VAL A 65 7.25 -1.27 -1.60
CA VAL A 65 8.65 -0.92 -1.32
C VAL A 65 9.51 -2.10 -0.83
N TYR A 66 8.90 -3.16 -0.31
CA TYR A 66 9.61 -4.34 0.20
C TYR A 66 9.85 -5.42 -0.86
N MET A 67 9.22 -5.27 -2.03
CA MET A 67 9.39 -6.16 -3.16
C MET A 67 10.45 -5.59 -4.09
N SER A 68 11.12 -6.44 -4.88
CA SER A 68 11.99 -5.92 -5.92
C SER A 68 11.19 -5.07 -6.93
N PRO A 69 11.86 -4.19 -7.69
CA PRO A 69 11.21 -3.38 -8.71
C PRO A 69 10.44 -4.21 -9.74
N GLU A 70 11.03 -5.32 -10.17
CA GLU A 70 10.41 -6.28 -11.09
C GLU A 70 9.17 -6.93 -10.48
N GLN A 71 9.27 -7.45 -9.25
CA GLN A 71 8.18 -8.15 -8.57
C GLN A 71 6.97 -7.23 -8.35
N SER A 72 7.22 -6.02 -7.86
CA SER A 72 6.14 -5.05 -7.62
C SER A 72 5.52 -4.54 -8.93
N SER A 73 6.32 -4.31 -9.98
CA SER A 73 5.79 -3.95 -11.30
C SER A 73 4.93 -5.07 -11.88
N HIS A 74 5.34 -6.32 -11.68
CA HIS A 74 4.57 -7.48 -12.11
C HIS A 74 3.21 -7.55 -11.40
N LEU A 75 3.15 -7.30 -10.08
CA LEU A 75 1.91 -7.22 -9.32
C LEU A 75 1.00 -6.06 -9.77
N ILE A 76 1.55 -4.87 -9.97
CA ILE A 76 0.79 -3.68 -10.44
C ILE A 76 0.21 -3.94 -11.83
N LYS A 77 1.00 -4.53 -12.72
CA LYS A 77 0.58 -4.89 -14.08
C LYS A 77 -0.49 -5.98 -14.08
N TRP A 78 -0.32 -7.01 -13.25
CA TRP A 78 -1.34 -8.03 -13.06
C TRP A 78 -2.68 -7.42 -12.65
N ALA A 79 -2.69 -6.50 -11.68
CA ALA A 79 -3.91 -5.83 -11.26
C ALA A 79 -4.56 -5.04 -12.41
N ALA A 80 -3.76 -4.28 -13.18
CA ALA A 80 -4.26 -3.54 -14.34
C ALA A 80 -4.85 -4.45 -15.43
N SER A 81 -4.28 -5.64 -15.65
CA SER A 81 -4.76 -6.59 -16.66
C SER A 81 -5.92 -7.47 -16.21
N THR A 82 -6.11 -7.63 -14.89
CA THR A 82 -7.07 -8.59 -14.34
C THR A 82 -8.48 -8.02 -14.27
N PHE A 83 -8.61 -6.76 -13.86
CA PHE A 83 -9.89 -6.12 -13.58
C PHE A 83 -10.33 -5.20 -14.72
N ASN A 84 -11.59 -5.30 -15.13
CA ASN A 84 -12.13 -4.41 -16.16
C ASN A 84 -12.25 -2.95 -15.68
N THR A 85 -12.47 -2.75 -14.39
CA THR A 85 -12.50 -1.43 -13.76
C THR A 85 -11.83 -1.54 -12.40
N ALA A 86 -10.74 -0.80 -12.19
CA ALA A 86 -10.02 -0.83 -10.92
C ALA A 86 -9.47 0.53 -10.52
N MET A 87 -9.26 0.66 -9.21
CA MET A 87 -8.48 1.73 -8.59
C MET A 87 -7.41 1.09 -7.71
N PHE A 88 -6.20 1.65 -7.72
CA PHE A 88 -5.11 1.23 -6.86
C PHE A 88 -4.69 2.41 -5.97
N ILE A 89 -4.70 2.19 -4.66
CA ILE A 89 -4.15 3.12 -3.67
C ILE A 89 -2.85 2.54 -3.17
N SER A 90 -1.74 3.23 -3.42
CA SER A 90 -0.45 2.92 -2.80
C SER A 90 -0.06 4.02 -1.84
N TYR A 91 0.29 3.64 -0.62
CA TYR A 91 0.90 4.50 0.37
C TYR A 91 2.29 3.94 0.69
N GLU A 92 3.34 4.68 0.40
CA GLU A 92 4.72 4.28 0.64
C GLU A 92 5.64 5.51 0.71
N GLN A 93 6.94 5.29 0.94
CA GLN A 93 7.92 6.37 1.01
C GLN A 93 8.05 7.11 -0.32
N VAL A 94 8.47 8.38 -0.24
CA VAL A 94 8.81 9.22 -1.39
C VAL A 94 9.99 10.13 -1.01
N ASN A 95 10.69 10.68 -2.00
CA ASN A 95 11.87 11.54 -1.82
C ASN A 95 13.06 10.84 -1.14
N MET A 96 13.18 9.52 -1.32
CA MET A 96 14.21 8.69 -0.66
C MET A 96 15.64 8.93 -1.18
N ALA A 97 15.83 9.81 -2.16
CA ALA A 97 17.14 10.17 -2.70
C ALA A 97 17.86 11.26 -1.89
N ASP A 98 17.18 11.94 -0.97
CA ASP A 98 17.79 12.97 -0.14
C ASP A 98 18.53 12.39 1.09
N ARG A 99 19.18 13.26 1.87
CA ARG A 99 19.93 12.85 3.06
C ARG A 99 19.05 12.16 4.12
N PHE A 100 17.80 12.60 4.27
CA PHE A 100 16.87 11.98 5.21
C PHE A 100 16.50 10.56 4.77
N GLY A 101 16.22 10.38 3.48
CA GLY A 101 15.97 9.09 2.85
C GLY A 101 17.14 8.12 3.02
N GLN A 102 18.39 8.58 2.81
CA GLN A 102 19.58 7.73 3.05
C GLN A 102 19.70 7.29 4.51
N ILE A 103 19.50 8.20 5.46
CA ILE A 103 19.50 7.87 6.89
C ILE A 103 18.39 6.85 7.21
N MET A 104 17.20 7.00 6.62
CA MET A 104 16.10 6.07 6.78
C MET A 104 16.45 4.66 6.27
N ILE A 105 17.05 4.56 5.08
CA ILE A 105 17.50 3.29 4.48
C ILE A 105 18.50 2.61 5.41
N GLU A 106 19.55 3.33 5.84
CA GLU A 106 20.57 2.78 6.73
C GLU A 106 19.96 2.28 8.05
N ASN A 107 19.05 3.04 8.65
CA ASN A 107 18.41 2.68 9.91
C ASN A 107 17.55 1.40 9.78
N LEU A 108 16.84 1.22 8.67
CA LEU A 108 16.05 0.02 8.42
C LEU A 108 16.95 -1.18 8.11
N GLN A 109 18.01 -0.99 7.34
CA GLN A 109 18.99 -2.04 7.04
C GLN A 109 19.68 -2.57 8.31
N ARG A 110 20.04 -1.69 9.26
CA ARG A 110 20.57 -2.09 10.58
C ARG A 110 19.60 -2.99 11.37
N ARG A 111 18.30 -2.94 11.07
CA ARG A 111 17.24 -3.77 11.67
C ARG A 111 16.87 -4.98 10.78
N HIS A 112 17.71 -5.31 9.80
CA HIS A 112 17.46 -6.37 8.82
C HIS A 112 16.18 -6.17 8.00
N CYS A 113 15.77 -4.91 7.80
CA CYS A 113 14.61 -4.54 7.00
C CYS A 113 15.10 -3.87 5.71
N ILE A 114 14.98 -4.57 4.58
CA ILE A 114 15.48 -4.12 3.28
C ILE A 114 14.32 -3.54 2.47
N LEU A 115 14.49 -2.31 2.01
CA LEU A 115 13.58 -1.65 1.06
C LEU A 115 14.00 -1.99 -0.38
N ALA A 116 13.66 -3.20 -0.84
CA ALA A 116 14.09 -3.70 -2.14
C ALA A 116 13.61 -2.86 -3.33
N GLY A 117 12.48 -2.16 -3.19
CA GLY A 117 11.85 -1.31 -4.20
C GLY A 117 12.11 0.19 -4.02
N VAL A 118 13.10 0.58 -3.20
CA VAL A 118 13.34 1.99 -2.84
C VAL A 118 13.64 2.88 -4.05
N GLU A 119 14.08 2.31 -5.18
CA GLU A 119 14.33 3.08 -6.40
C GLU A 119 13.08 3.76 -6.97
N PHE A 120 11.89 3.19 -6.76
CA PHE A 120 10.63 3.83 -7.17
C PHE A 120 10.18 4.93 -6.20
N CYS A 121 10.78 5.00 -5.01
CA CYS A 121 10.49 5.99 -3.98
C CYS A 121 11.34 7.27 -4.12
N ARG A 122 11.97 7.51 -5.28
CA ARG A 122 12.83 8.70 -5.51
C ARG A 122 12.05 10.01 -5.53
N SER A 123 10.86 10.04 -6.13
CA SER A 123 10.00 11.22 -6.22
C SER A 123 8.53 10.82 -6.45
N LEU A 124 7.60 11.78 -6.36
CA LEU A 124 6.20 11.54 -6.72
C LEU A 124 6.06 11.13 -8.19
N GLU A 125 6.89 11.69 -9.07
CA GLU A 125 6.88 11.35 -10.49
C GLU A 125 7.36 9.92 -10.73
N SER A 126 8.40 9.44 -10.04
CA SER A 126 8.81 8.03 -10.16
C SER A 126 7.72 7.06 -9.71
N GLN A 127 6.91 7.43 -8.71
CA GLN A 127 5.74 6.64 -8.32
C GLN A 127 4.65 6.67 -9.40
N LYS A 128 4.37 7.82 -10.00
CA LYS A 128 3.39 7.92 -11.11
C LYS A 128 3.83 7.08 -12.32
N ASP A 129 5.08 7.23 -12.74
CA ASP A 129 5.65 6.54 -13.89
C ASP A 129 5.60 5.02 -13.74
N ARG A 130 5.83 4.52 -12.52
CA ARG A 130 5.73 3.10 -12.18
C ARG A 130 4.33 2.55 -12.50
N PHE A 131 3.27 3.26 -12.12
CA PHE A 131 1.89 2.80 -12.39
C PHE A 131 1.52 2.99 -13.87
N LEU A 132 1.87 4.12 -14.48
CA LEU A 132 1.60 4.39 -15.90
C LEU A 132 2.26 3.35 -16.81
N SER A 133 3.54 3.02 -16.55
CA SER A 133 4.28 2.00 -17.30
C SER A 133 3.73 0.57 -17.12
N CYS A 134 2.97 0.33 -16.03
CA CYS A 134 2.32 -0.95 -15.75
C CYS A 134 0.88 -1.04 -16.29
N GLY A 135 0.43 -0.10 -17.12
CA GLY A 135 -0.86 -0.18 -17.81
C GLY A 135 -2.00 0.57 -17.14
N TRP A 136 -1.73 1.39 -16.12
CA TRP A 136 -2.75 2.26 -15.52
C TRP A 136 -2.94 3.53 -16.36
N ASN A 137 -4.19 3.92 -16.62
CA ASN A 137 -4.50 5.03 -17.52
C ASN A 137 -4.33 6.42 -16.88
N LYS A 138 -4.56 6.53 -15.57
CA LYS A 138 -4.49 7.79 -14.82
C LYS A 138 -3.87 7.54 -13.46
N VAL A 139 -2.92 8.39 -13.08
CA VAL A 139 -2.25 8.31 -11.79
C VAL A 139 -2.11 9.70 -11.20
N GLU A 140 -2.50 9.84 -9.94
CA GLU A 140 -2.31 11.05 -9.13
C GLU A 140 -1.49 10.66 -7.90
N ALA A 141 -0.57 11.53 -7.49
CA ALA A 141 0.25 11.30 -6.31
C ALA A 141 0.43 12.60 -5.54
N LEU A 142 0.35 12.50 -4.21
CA LEU A 142 0.56 13.59 -3.26
C LEU A 142 1.50 13.07 -2.16
N ASP A 143 2.40 13.92 -1.70
CA ASP A 143 3.14 13.63 -0.47
C ASP A 143 2.25 13.88 0.77
N MET A 144 2.60 13.29 1.90
CA MET A 144 1.79 13.37 3.11
C MET A 144 1.69 14.78 3.70
N MET A 145 2.64 15.68 3.43
CA MET A 145 2.55 17.07 3.87
C MET A 145 1.48 17.81 3.04
N SER A 146 1.44 17.58 1.73
CA SER A 146 0.39 18.06 0.84
C SER A 146 -0.99 17.52 1.20
N VAL A 147 -1.10 16.28 1.69
CA VAL A 147 -2.36 15.72 2.21
C VAL A 147 -2.74 16.39 3.52
N TYR A 148 -1.82 16.47 4.47
CA TYR A 148 -2.05 17.05 5.79
C TYR A 148 -2.50 18.51 5.72
N SER A 149 -1.86 19.32 4.88
CA SER A 149 -2.22 20.74 4.68
C SER A 149 -3.61 20.98 4.10
N LYS A 150 -4.25 19.95 3.52
CA LYS A 150 -5.61 20.01 2.96
C LYS A 150 -6.68 19.50 3.92
N LEU A 151 -6.30 18.96 5.08
CA LEU A 151 -7.26 18.52 6.08
C LEU A 151 -8.01 19.72 6.68
N PRO A 152 -9.30 19.58 7.01
CA PRO A 152 -10.06 20.63 7.69
C PRO A 152 -9.38 21.03 9.01
N ALA A 153 -9.25 22.34 9.26
CA ALA A 153 -8.58 22.84 10.47
C ALA A 153 -9.19 22.26 11.76
N GLU A 154 -10.50 22.05 11.78
CA GLU A 154 -11.23 21.48 12.91
C GLU A 154 -10.83 20.02 13.21
N ASP A 155 -10.53 19.22 12.18
CA ASP A 155 -10.05 17.84 12.32
C ASP A 155 -8.58 17.81 12.74
N VAL A 156 -7.78 18.74 12.20
CA VAL A 156 -6.38 18.92 12.59
C VAL A 156 -6.31 19.30 14.06
N GLU A 157 -6.97 20.37 14.49
CA GLU A 157 -6.95 20.83 15.88
C GLU A 157 -7.42 19.73 16.86
N ARG A 158 -8.49 19.00 16.54
CA ARG A 158 -9.01 17.93 17.38
C ARG A 158 -8.02 16.79 17.58
N HIS A 159 -7.35 16.34 16.53
CA HIS A 159 -6.45 15.19 16.59
C HIS A 159 -5.03 15.58 17.01
N VAL A 160 -4.57 16.74 16.57
CA VAL A 160 -3.24 17.27 16.84
C VAL A 160 -3.14 17.84 18.25
N ALA A 161 -4.19 18.44 18.83
CA ALA A 161 -4.14 18.90 20.23
C ALA A 161 -3.95 17.73 21.21
N SER A 162 -4.56 16.57 20.93
CA SER A 162 -4.35 15.35 21.72
C SER A 162 -2.92 14.81 21.55
N PHE A 163 -2.39 14.82 20.32
CA PHE A 163 -1.08 14.25 19.98
C PHE A 163 0.11 15.18 20.31
N PHE A 164 -0.02 16.50 20.19
CA PHE A 164 1.05 17.48 20.49
C PHE A 164 1.34 17.59 21.98
N SER A 165 0.40 17.24 22.86
CA SER A 165 0.72 17.10 24.29
C SER A 165 1.78 16.02 24.55
N ILE A 166 1.90 15.04 23.64
CA ILE A 166 2.89 13.94 23.71
C ILE A 166 4.14 14.27 22.86
N LEU A 167 3.96 15.02 21.76
CA LEU A 167 5.04 15.36 20.81
C LEU A 167 5.83 16.63 21.11
N HIS A 168 5.32 17.53 21.96
CA HIS A 168 6.08 18.71 22.39
C HIS A 168 7.41 18.31 23.04
N ASP A 169 7.41 17.24 23.83
CA ASP A 169 8.61 16.71 24.48
C ASP A 169 9.57 16.05 23.47
N THR A 170 9.06 15.35 22.46
CA THR A 170 9.90 14.65 21.46
C THR A 170 10.42 15.56 20.33
N LEU A 171 9.70 16.64 19.97
CA LEU A 171 10.19 17.61 18.99
C LEU A 171 11.34 18.47 19.54
N GLN A 172 11.37 18.72 20.86
CA GLN A 172 12.52 19.36 21.52
C GLN A 172 13.77 18.46 21.46
N ASP A 173 13.62 17.14 21.65
CA ASP A 173 14.74 16.19 21.57
C ASP A 173 15.34 16.07 20.15
N ILE A 174 14.50 16.18 19.11
CA ILE A 174 14.96 16.14 17.71
C ILE A 174 15.68 17.45 17.33
N GLN A 175 15.26 18.60 17.86
CA GLN A 175 15.95 19.87 17.64
C GLN A 175 17.24 20.01 18.47
N ALA A 176 17.36 19.32 19.61
CA ALA A 176 18.58 19.29 20.42
C ALA A 176 19.67 18.35 19.88
N SER A 177 19.34 17.50 18.90
CA SER A 177 20.23 16.49 18.32
C SER A 177 20.71 16.83 16.90
N LEU A 178 20.43 18.04 16.41
CA LEU A 178 20.94 18.65 15.18
C LEU A 178 21.86 19.83 15.52
#